data_AF-A0AAV1RC76-F1
#
_entry.id   AF-A0AAV1RC76-F1
#
_cell.length_a   1.000
_cell.length_b   1.000
_cell.length_c   1.000
_cell.angle_alpha   90.00
_cell.angle_beta   90.00
_cell.angle_gamma   90.00
#
_symmetry.space_group_name_H-M   'P 1'
#
loop_
_entity.id
_entity.type
_entity.pdbx_description
1 polymer ?
#
loop_
_entity_poly.entity_id
_entity_poly.type
_entity_poly.pdbx_seq_one_letter_code
_entity_poly.pdbx_strand_id
1 'polypeptide(L)'
;MNSTDLKYSKIRTLLRNERRLLLIPFSVHTLHKLILLLALFDSGESERETMDARVSARCVCFEKRDCHLKELLQHAFDLGRGSQRTNQKAQAQHRALERYIPRYRDVEDSLESYVKIESSAVYDGDKEKLFVWPWMGIVANIPTQVKDGRRVGESGSKLRTFLEHEKATQQLLAKKEELNQREKKLQQREVQNENERSKLLLEPKMMEKEKLYKKIIELENKLDAKQALELETECMKSALQVMKHLGEEGDLDVKNKIDTVRQELKEKEEELNGLEELNQALIIKEHKSNDELQEARKDLFSVST
;
A
#
# COMPACT_ATOMS: atom_id res chain seq x y z
N MET A 1 23.52 11.59 -33.12
CA MET A 1 22.80 10.46 -32.48
C MET A 1 23.73 9.27 -32.50
N ASN A 2 24.11 8.76 -31.32
CA ASN A 2 25.16 7.77 -31.21
C ASN A 2 24.66 6.39 -31.69
N SER A 3 25.55 5.56 -32.22
CA SER A 3 25.25 4.20 -32.69
C SER A 3 24.59 3.32 -31.62
N THR A 4 24.85 3.65 -30.35
CA THR A 4 24.20 3.08 -29.16
C THR A 4 22.73 3.45 -29.08
N ASP A 5 22.37 4.73 -29.25
CA ASP A 5 20.99 5.22 -29.13
C ASP A 5 20.07 4.63 -30.21
N LEU A 6 20.60 4.41 -31.42
CA LEU A 6 19.85 3.77 -32.49
C LEU A 6 19.61 2.27 -32.24
N LYS A 7 20.57 1.59 -31.60
CA LYS A 7 20.41 0.18 -31.16
C LYS A 7 19.41 0.07 -30.01
N TYR A 8 19.47 0.98 -29.03
CA TYR A 8 18.53 1.01 -27.90
C TYR A 8 17.10 1.36 -28.34
N SER A 9 16.94 2.29 -29.28
CA SER A 9 15.65 2.60 -29.91
C SER A 9 15.05 1.37 -30.61
N LYS A 10 15.87 0.65 -31.40
CA LYS A 10 15.44 -0.58 -32.10
C LYS A 10 14.99 -1.68 -31.13
N ILE A 11 15.73 -1.91 -30.06
CA ILE A 11 15.39 -2.88 -29.01
C ILE A 11 14.09 -2.47 -28.29
N ARG A 12 13.89 -1.17 -28.05
CA ARG A 12 12.66 -0.61 -27.45
C ARG A 12 11.43 -0.81 -28.33
N THR A 13 11.58 -0.72 -29.66
CA THR A 13 10.49 -1.02 -30.63
C THR A 13 10.24 -2.51 -30.78
N LEU A 14 11.26 -3.37 -30.65
CA LEU A 14 11.10 -4.84 -30.69
C LEU A 14 10.36 -5.35 -29.43
N LEU A 15 10.77 -4.90 -28.24
CA LEU A 15 10.12 -5.27 -26.98
C LEU A 15 8.68 -4.76 -26.85
N ARG A 16 8.33 -3.65 -27.52
CA ARG A 16 6.96 -3.10 -27.51
C ARG A 16 6.03 -3.80 -28.51
N ASN A 17 6.57 -4.41 -29.57
CA ASN A 17 5.80 -5.13 -30.58
C ASN A 17 5.73 -6.65 -30.34
N GLU A 18 6.42 -7.20 -29.34
CA GLU A 18 6.54 -8.64 -29.15
C GLU A 18 5.68 -9.20 -28.01
N ARG A 19 4.40 -9.44 -28.32
CA ARG A 19 3.70 -10.63 -27.85
C ARG A 19 3.93 -11.85 -28.77
N ARG A 20 5.00 -11.83 -29.60
CA ARG A 20 5.25 -12.83 -30.66
C ARG A 20 6.68 -13.43 -30.75
N LEU A 21 7.66 -13.04 -29.93
CA LEU A 21 9.02 -13.64 -29.95
C LEU A 21 9.33 -14.60 -28.79
N LEU A 22 8.37 -15.43 -28.38
CA LEU A 22 8.65 -16.57 -27.49
C LEU A 22 8.73 -17.89 -28.26
N LEU A 23 9.50 -17.91 -29.35
CA LEU A 23 9.84 -19.15 -30.08
C LEU A 23 11.32 -19.19 -30.48
N ILE A 24 12.22 -18.73 -29.60
CA ILE A 24 13.64 -19.06 -29.71
C ILE A 24 14.09 -19.61 -28.35
N PRO A 25 14.55 -20.87 -28.26
CA PRO A 25 15.05 -21.44 -27.04
C PRO A 25 16.40 -20.79 -26.73
N PHE A 26 16.36 -19.67 -26.01
CA PHE A 26 17.57 -19.11 -25.44
C PHE A 26 18.03 -20.04 -24.32
N SER A 27 19.32 -20.39 -24.32
CA SER A 27 19.97 -21.06 -23.20
C SER A 27 19.55 -20.39 -21.89
N VAL A 28 19.24 -21.20 -20.87
CA VAL A 28 18.82 -20.73 -19.54
C VAL A 28 19.77 -19.65 -19.00
N HIS A 29 21.06 -19.72 -19.37
CA HIS A 29 22.08 -18.73 -19.04
C HIS A 29 21.78 -17.34 -19.64
N THR A 30 21.29 -17.27 -20.86
CA THR A 30 20.95 -16.02 -21.57
C THR A 30 19.66 -15.41 -21.03
N LEU A 31 18.65 -16.23 -20.71
CA LEU A 31 17.43 -15.80 -20.04
C LEU A 31 17.70 -15.27 -18.64
N HIS A 32 18.56 -15.96 -17.87
CA HIS A 32 18.95 -15.53 -16.53
C HIS A 32 19.70 -14.19 -16.55
N LYS A 33 20.60 -13.98 -17.53
CA LYS A 33 21.27 -12.68 -17.74
C LYS A 33 20.30 -11.56 -18.13
N LEU A 34 19.31 -11.84 -18.98
CA LEU A 34 18.27 -10.87 -19.35
C LEU A 34 17.38 -10.51 -18.15
N ILE A 35 16.99 -11.50 -17.34
CA ILE A 35 16.20 -11.29 -16.12
C ILE A 35 16.97 -10.46 -15.09
N LEU A 36 18.27 -10.73 -14.88
CA LEU A 36 19.11 -9.93 -14.00
C LEU A 36 19.31 -8.51 -14.52
N LEU A 37 19.48 -8.32 -15.83
CA LEU A 37 19.58 -6.98 -16.42
C LEU A 37 18.28 -6.20 -16.29
N LEU A 38 17.12 -6.84 -16.47
CA LEU A 38 15.81 -6.22 -16.26
C LEU A 38 15.56 -5.87 -14.78
N ALA A 39 15.96 -6.75 -13.86
CA ALA A 39 15.84 -6.50 -12.41
C ALA A 39 16.74 -5.35 -11.95
N LEU A 40 17.94 -5.22 -12.52
CA LEU A 40 18.85 -4.10 -12.25
C LEU A 40 18.34 -2.78 -12.87
N PHE A 41 17.71 -2.84 -14.04
CA PHE A 41 17.13 -1.68 -14.72
C PHE A 41 15.92 -1.11 -13.96
N ASP A 42 15.05 -1.96 -13.39
CA ASP A 42 13.90 -1.53 -12.57
C ASP A 42 14.30 -0.98 -11.20
N SER A 43 15.50 -1.29 -10.69
CA SER A 43 16.01 -0.73 -9.42
C SER A 43 16.56 0.71 -9.53
N GLY A 44 16.61 1.30 -10.72
CA GLY A 44 16.96 2.72 -10.90
C GLY A 44 18.42 3.09 -10.60
N GLU A 45 19.34 2.14 -10.48
CA GLU A 45 20.77 2.42 -10.31
C GLU A 45 21.44 2.62 -11.69
N SER A 46 21.53 3.89 -12.10
CA SER A 46 22.35 4.32 -13.24
C SER A 46 23.84 4.22 -12.88
N GLU A 47 24.52 3.35 -13.61
CA GLU A 47 25.94 3.38 -14.00
C GLU A 47 27.01 3.68 -12.93
N ARG A 48 27.76 2.63 -12.56
CA ARG A 48 29.20 2.42 -12.87
C ARG A 48 29.77 1.38 -11.91
N GLU A 49 29.99 0.18 -12.43
CA GLU A 49 31.21 -0.59 -12.23
C GLU A 49 31.02 -1.94 -12.93
N THR A 50 31.46 -1.95 -14.19
CA THR A 50 31.88 -3.18 -14.83
C THR A 50 32.98 -3.83 -14.01
N MET A 51 32.85 -5.13 -13.81
CA MET A 51 33.93 -6.02 -13.38
C MET A 51 34.49 -5.74 -11.99
N ASP A 52 33.87 -6.34 -10.97
CA ASP A 52 34.61 -7.46 -10.40
C ASP A 52 33.71 -8.58 -9.89
N ALA A 53 34.10 -9.78 -10.33
CA ALA A 53 33.64 -11.04 -9.84
C ALA A 53 34.03 -11.18 -8.36
N ARG A 54 33.14 -10.76 -7.46
CA ARG A 54 33.15 -11.20 -6.06
C ARG A 54 31.75 -11.10 -5.44
N VAL A 55 30.72 -11.43 -6.22
CA VAL A 55 29.40 -11.73 -5.65
C VAL A 55 29.53 -13.08 -4.92
N SER A 56 29.90 -12.95 -3.65
CA SER A 56 29.86 -13.96 -2.58
C SER A 56 29.63 -15.39 -3.07
N ALA A 57 30.73 -16.08 -3.35
CA ALA A 57 30.84 -17.52 -3.51
C ALA A 57 30.51 -18.24 -2.18
N ARG A 58 29.29 -18.05 -1.67
CA ARG A 58 28.74 -18.73 -0.49
C ARG A 58 27.24 -19.01 -0.62
N CYS A 59 26.76 -19.04 -1.86
CA CYS A 59 25.44 -19.55 -2.20
C CYS A 59 25.65 -20.92 -2.85
N VAL A 60 25.32 -21.99 -2.12
CA VAL A 60 25.53 -23.40 -2.50
C VAL A 60 24.73 -23.79 -3.76
N CYS A 61 23.88 -22.91 -4.29
CA CYS A 61 23.05 -23.16 -5.47
C CYS A 61 23.78 -22.96 -6.81
N PHE A 62 24.93 -22.27 -6.82
CA PHE A 62 25.63 -21.96 -8.07
C PHE A 62 26.34 -23.19 -8.69
N GLU A 63 26.59 -24.24 -7.90
CA GLU A 63 27.33 -25.43 -8.36
C GLU A 63 26.44 -26.57 -8.87
N LYS A 64 25.13 -26.54 -8.62
CA LYS A 64 24.22 -27.60 -9.07
C LYS A 64 23.47 -27.14 -10.33
N ARG A 65 23.77 -27.80 -11.45
CA ARG A 65 23.27 -27.45 -12.80
C ARG A 65 21.76 -27.64 -12.98
N ASP A 66 21.07 -28.23 -12.00
CA ASP A 66 19.63 -28.49 -12.05
C ASP A 66 18.98 -28.15 -10.69
N CYS A 67 18.68 -26.88 -10.44
CA CYS A 67 17.86 -26.49 -9.28
C CYS A 67 16.41 -26.26 -9.72
N HIS A 68 15.46 -26.94 -9.08
CA HIS A 68 14.04 -26.75 -9.39
C HIS A 68 13.63 -25.33 -8.97
N LEU A 69 12.78 -24.64 -9.75
CA LEU A 69 12.35 -23.26 -9.46
C LEU A 69 11.73 -23.10 -8.04
N LYS A 70 11.13 -24.18 -7.51
CA LYS A 70 10.62 -24.24 -6.12
C LYS A 70 11.75 -24.20 -5.08
N GLU A 71 12.85 -24.90 -5.34
CA GLU A 71 14.02 -24.95 -4.47
C GLU A 71 14.79 -23.62 -4.52
N LEU A 72 14.87 -22.99 -5.69
CA LEU A 72 15.46 -21.65 -5.84
C LEU A 72 14.67 -20.58 -5.09
N LEU A 73 13.33 -20.65 -5.12
CA LEU A 73 12.47 -19.75 -4.37
C LEU A 73 12.65 -19.94 -2.86
N GLN A 74 12.64 -21.19 -2.39
CA GLN A 74 12.85 -21.49 -0.98
C GLN A 74 14.23 -21.02 -0.50
N HIS A 75 15.25 -21.21 -1.33
CA HIS A 75 16.59 -20.72 -1.07
C HIS A 75 16.67 -19.19 -0.99
N ALA A 76 16.03 -18.48 -1.94
CA ALA A 76 15.96 -17.03 -1.94
C ALA A 76 15.22 -16.49 -0.69
N PHE A 77 14.16 -17.17 -0.26
CA PHE A 77 13.42 -16.86 0.96
C PHE A 77 14.28 -17.01 2.22
N ASP A 78 14.95 -18.16 2.35
CA ASP A 78 15.76 -18.49 3.53
C ASP A 78 16.97 -17.54 3.66
N LEU A 79 17.60 -17.15 2.54
CA LEU A 79 18.74 -16.22 2.54
C LEU A 79 18.35 -14.73 2.54
N GLY A 80 17.17 -14.37 2.05
CA GLY A 80 16.65 -13.00 2.07
C GLY A 80 16.19 -12.54 3.46
N ARG A 81 15.96 -13.50 4.38
CA ARG A 81 15.56 -13.25 5.78
C ARG A 81 16.56 -13.79 6.82
N GLY A 82 17.57 -14.54 6.41
CA GLY A 82 18.62 -15.06 7.29
C GLY A 82 19.48 -13.97 7.93
N SER A 83 19.71 -14.07 9.24
CA SER A 83 20.31 -12.99 10.04
C SER A 83 21.84 -12.94 10.05
N GLN A 84 22.58 -13.96 9.55
CA GLN A 84 23.96 -14.12 10.02
C GLN A 84 25.14 -14.12 9.04
N ARG A 85 25.01 -14.13 7.70
CA ARG A 85 26.24 -14.25 6.87
C ARG A 85 26.30 -13.54 5.51
N THR A 86 25.36 -12.67 5.13
CA THR A 86 25.34 -12.07 3.79
C THR A 86 25.27 -10.54 3.82
N ASN A 87 26.05 -9.90 2.93
CA ASN A 87 26.07 -8.45 2.72
C ASN A 87 24.64 -7.95 2.43
N GLN A 88 24.25 -6.76 2.92
CA GLN A 88 22.94 -6.14 2.68
C GLN A 88 22.59 -6.11 1.18
N LYS A 89 23.59 -5.92 0.30
CA LYS A 89 23.42 -5.99 -1.16
C LYS A 89 22.94 -7.37 -1.63
N ALA A 90 23.51 -8.44 -1.07
CA ALA A 90 23.09 -9.80 -1.38
C ALA A 90 21.68 -10.08 -0.82
N GLN A 91 21.34 -9.61 0.37
CA GLN A 91 19.99 -9.77 0.93
C GLN A 91 18.94 -9.07 0.07
N ALA A 92 19.23 -7.86 -0.41
CA ALA A 92 18.36 -7.13 -1.32
C ALA A 92 18.13 -7.90 -2.63
N GLN A 93 19.18 -8.50 -3.19
CA GLN A 93 19.09 -9.33 -4.39
C GLN A 93 18.24 -10.59 -4.17
N HIS A 94 18.38 -11.27 -3.03
CA HIS A 94 17.57 -12.46 -2.72
C HIS A 94 16.09 -12.09 -2.48
N ARG A 95 15.82 -10.95 -1.84
CA ARG A 95 14.44 -10.42 -1.71
C ARG A 95 13.84 -9.97 -3.05
N ALA A 96 14.66 -9.43 -3.95
CA ALA A 96 14.22 -9.09 -5.31
C ALA A 96 13.83 -10.37 -6.07
N LEU A 97 14.65 -11.43 -5.99
CA LEU A 97 14.35 -12.73 -6.58
C LEU A 97 13.09 -13.38 -5.97
N GLU A 98 12.93 -13.34 -4.64
CA GLU A 98 11.72 -13.80 -3.93
C GLU A 98 10.44 -13.14 -4.48
N ARG A 99 10.50 -11.85 -4.82
CA ARG A 99 9.35 -11.10 -5.37
C ARG A 99 9.13 -11.33 -6.86
N TYR A 100 10.18 -11.63 -7.60
CA TYR A 100 10.14 -11.71 -9.06
C TYR A 100 9.75 -13.12 -9.55
N ILE A 101 10.29 -14.18 -8.93
CA ILE A 101 10.06 -15.58 -9.33
C ILE A 101 8.57 -15.99 -9.32
N PRO A 102 7.74 -15.61 -8.32
CA PRO A 102 6.32 -15.94 -8.32
C PRO A 102 5.57 -15.43 -9.56
N ARG A 103 5.99 -14.28 -10.12
CA ARG A 103 5.33 -13.66 -11.28
C ARG A 103 5.46 -14.49 -12.56
N TYR A 104 6.40 -15.42 -12.61
CA TYR A 104 6.61 -16.33 -13.75
C TYR A 104 6.04 -17.74 -13.49
N ARG A 105 5.81 -18.10 -12.23
CA ARG A 105 5.19 -19.38 -11.84
C ARG A 105 3.73 -19.47 -12.30
N ASP A 106 2.99 -18.37 -12.18
CA ASP A 106 1.57 -18.29 -12.58
C ASP A 106 1.38 -18.42 -14.11
N VAL A 107 2.43 -18.15 -14.89
CA VAL A 107 2.43 -18.29 -16.36
C VAL A 107 2.63 -19.76 -16.76
N GLU A 108 3.41 -20.52 -16.00
CA GLU A 108 3.71 -21.93 -16.25
C GLU A 108 2.52 -22.84 -15.88
N ASP A 109 1.86 -22.57 -14.74
CA ASP A 109 0.58 -23.23 -14.37
C ASP A 109 -0.56 -22.85 -15.34
N SER A 110 -0.55 -21.63 -15.89
CA SER A 110 -1.53 -21.22 -16.91
C SER A 110 -1.31 -21.91 -18.26
N LEU A 111 -0.05 -22.18 -18.65
CA LEU A 111 0.28 -22.90 -19.88
C LEU A 111 -0.16 -24.38 -19.80
N GLU A 112 0.00 -25.02 -18.65
CA GLU A 112 -0.51 -26.39 -18.41
C GLU A 112 -2.04 -26.46 -18.42
N SER A 113 -2.72 -25.39 -17.99
CA SER A 113 -4.17 -25.31 -18.07
C SER A 113 -4.69 -25.13 -19.50
N TYR A 114 -3.96 -24.38 -20.34
CA TYR A 114 -4.33 -24.09 -21.73
C TYR A 114 -4.17 -25.33 -22.63
N VAL A 115 -3.11 -26.12 -22.43
CA VAL A 115 -2.90 -27.42 -23.14
C VAL A 115 -4.00 -28.43 -22.79
N LYS A 116 -4.60 -28.33 -21.60
CA LYS A 116 -5.69 -29.20 -21.17
C LYS A 116 -7.05 -28.82 -21.75
N ILE A 117 -7.23 -27.56 -22.17
CA ILE A 117 -8.49 -27.04 -22.72
C ILE A 117 -8.63 -27.38 -24.22
N GLU A 118 -7.54 -27.46 -24.98
CA GLU A 118 -7.59 -27.84 -26.42
C GLU A 118 -7.91 -29.32 -26.67
N SER A 119 -7.77 -30.19 -25.67
CA SER A 119 -8.10 -31.63 -25.78
C SER A 119 -9.59 -31.94 -25.57
N SER A 120 -10.44 -30.92 -25.33
CA SER A 120 -11.86 -31.10 -25.02
C SER A 120 -12.80 -30.35 -25.95
N ALA A 121 -12.44 -30.26 -27.24
CA ALA A 121 -13.36 -29.79 -28.26
C ALA A 121 -14.30 -30.93 -28.74
N VAL A 122 -15.53 -30.86 -28.22
CA VAL A 122 -16.82 -31.14 -28.89
C VAL A 122 -17.04 -32.54 -29.48
N TYR A 123 -17.89 -33.32 -28.79
CA TYR A 123 -18.89 -34.15 -29.46
C TYR A 123 -20.27 -33.82 -28.86
N ASP A 124 -21.00 -32.97 -29.56
CA ASP A 124 -22.47 -32.99 -29.53
C ASP A 124 -22.89 -33.83 -30.75
N GLY A 125 -23.71 -34.84 -30.50
CA GLY A 125 -24.02 -35.88 -31.47
C GLY A 125 -24.85 -36.97 -30.82
N ASP A 126 -26.16 -36.76 -30.87
CA ASP A 126 -27.24 -37.74 -30.84
C ASP A 126 -27.17 -38.91 -29.84
N LYS A 127 -28.17 -38.94 -28.96
CA LYS A 127 -28.49 -40.02 -28.02
C LYS A 127 -29.00 -41.27 -28.74
N GLU A 128 -28.27 -41.80 -29.70
CA GLU A 128 -28.50 -43.13 -30.26
C GLU A 128 -27.73 -44.17 -29.44
N LYS A 129 -28.45 -44.77 -28.49
CA LYS A 129 -28.31 -46.18 -28.05
C LYS A 129 -26.91 -46.80 -28.26
N LEU A 130 -26.00 -46.52 -27.33
CA LEU A 130 -24.69 -47.17 -27.24
C LEU A 130 -24.86 -48.69 -27.06
N PHE A 131 -24.78 -49.47 -28.15
CA PHE A 131 -24.51 -50.90 -28.09
C PHE A 131 -22.99 -51.09 -27.96
N VAL A 132 -22.54 -51.49 -26.77
CA VAL A 132 -21.11 -51.76 -26.51
C VAL A 132 -20.82 -53.23 -26.81
N TRP A 133 -19.93 -53.48 -27.76
CA TRP A 133 -19.41 -54.80 -28.12
C TRP A 133 -17.88 -54.75 -28.16
N PRO A 134 -17.13 -55.69 -27.56
CA PRO A 134 -17.54 -56.89 -26.83
C PRO A 134 -18.08 -56.57 -25.41
N TRP A 135 -18.67 -57.55 -24.74
CA TRP A 135 -19.37 -57.35 -23.46
C TRP A 135 -18.41 -56.86 -22.37
N MET A 136 -18.48 -55.57 -22.03
CA MET A 136 -17.78 -55.02 -20.86
C MET A 136 -18.69 -55.13 -19.65
N GLY A 137 -18.37 -56.07 -18.75
CA GLY A 137 -19.07 -56.24 -17.49
C GLY A 137 -18.67 -55.15 -16.49
N ILE A 138 -19.66 -54.55 -15.80
CA ILE A 138 -19.39 -53.71 -14.63
C ILE A 138 -19.12 -54.64 -13.45
N VAL A 139 -17.87 -54.70 -12.99
CA VAL A 139 -17.50 -55.42 -11.76
C VAL A 139 -17.74 -54.51 -10.57
N ALA A 140 -18.85 -54.71 -9.86
CA ALA A 140 -19.11 -54.03 -8.60
C ALA A 140 -18.51 -54.84 -7.45
N ASN A 141 -17.62 -54.21 -6.66
CA ASN A 141 -17.03 -54.81 -5.46
C ASN A 141 -18.05 -54.81 -4.31
N ILE A 142 -19.07 -55.68 -4.41
CA ILE A 142 -20.12 -55.79 -3.39
C ILE A 142 -19.62 -56.73 -2.28
N PRO A 143 -19.53 -56.29 -1.03
CA PRO A 143 -19.12 -57.16 0.07
C PRO A 143 -20.13 -58.30 0.25
N THR A 144 -19.64 -59.54 0.20
CA THR A 144 -20.46 -60.75 0.40
C THR A 144 -20.00 -61.52 1.62
N GLN A 145 -20.94 -62.10 2.37
CA GLN A 145 -20.66 -63.01 3.48
C GLN A 145 -20.97 -64.44 3.05
N VAL A 146 -20.23 -65.44 3.55
CA VAL A 146 -20.55 -66.85 3.33
C VAL A 146 -21.53 -67.30 4.41
N LYS A 147 -22.75 -67.70 4.01
CA LYS A 147 -23.76 -68.31 4.89
C LYS A 147 -24.20 -69.62 4.26
N ASP A 148 -24.18 -70.71 5.03
CA ASP A 148 -24.57 -72.06 4.59
C ASP A 148 -23.91 -72.51 3.28
N GLY A 149 -22.60 -72.23 3.14
CA GLY A 149 -21.81 -72.61 1.95
C GLY A 149 -22.10 -71.78 0.69
N ARG A 150 -23.03 -70.81 0.73
CA ARG A 150 -23.32 -69.88 -0.37
C ARG A 150 -22.85 -68.47 -0.04
N ARG A 151 -22.34 -67.73 -1.04
CA ARG A 151 -22.03 -66.29 -0.90
C ARG A 151 -23.30 -65.47 -1.04
N VAL A 152 -23.63 -64.69 -0.01
CA VAL A 152 -24.82 -63.83 0.03
C VAL A 152 -24.38 -62.39 0.36
N GLY A 153 -24.80 -61.45 -0.47
CA GLY A 153 -24.59 -60.01 -0.26
C GLY A 153 -25.73 -59.36 0.54
N GLU A 154 -25.55 -58.09 0.91
CA GLU A 154 -26.64 -57.32 1.50
C GLU A 154 -27.81 -57.12 0.52
N SER A 155 -29.02 -56.94 1.04
CA SER A 155 -30.20 -56.66 0.22
C SER A 155 -30.02 -55.37 -0.58
N GLY A 156 -30.43 -55.37 -1.85
CA GLY A 156 -30.31 -54.21 -2.74
C GLY A 156 -31.01 -52.94 -2.23
N SER A 157 -32.02 -53.06 -1.36
CA SER A 157 -32.64 -51.88 -0.73
C SER A 157 -31.71 -51.22 0.31
N LYS A 158 -30.92 -52.00 1.06
CA LYS A 158 -29.92 -51.46 1.99
C LYS A 158 -28.80 -50.74 1.24
N LEU A 159 -28.30 -51.35 0.15
CA LEU A 159 -27.27 -50.74 -0.69
C LEU A 159 -27.72 -49.40 -1.30
N ARG A 160 -29.00 -49.30 -1.71
CA ARG A 160 -29.57 -48.03 -2.20
C ARG A 160 -29.60 -46.94 -1.12
N THR A 161 -30.07 -47.28 0.08
CA THR A 161 -30.10 -46.30 1.19
C THR A 161 -28.70 -45.85 1.62
N PHE A 162 -27.70 -46.74 1.59
CA PHE A 162 -26.31 -46.36 1.86
C PHE A 162 -25.76 -45.40 0.80
N LEU A 163 -26.01 -45.69 -0.48
CA LEU A 163 -25.55 -44.83 -1.57
C LEU A 163 -26.23 -43.45 -1.55
N GLU A 164 -27.52 -43.40 -1.20
CA GLU A 164 -28.25 -42.14 -1.02
C GLU A 164 -27.70 -41.32 0.15
N HIS A 165 -27.41 -41.96 1.29
CA HIS A 165 -26.78 -41.32 2.43
C HIS A 165 -25.38 -40.80 2.08
N GLU A 166 -24.56 -41.57 1.36
CA GLU A 166 -23.23 -41.15 0.92
C GLU A 166 -23.28 -39.98 -0.06
N LYS A 167 -24.26 -39.96 -0.98
CA LYS A 167 -24.49 -38.79 -1.84
C LYS A 167 -24.90 -37.56 -1.02
N ALA A 168 -25.78 -37.73 -0.03
CA ALA A 168 -26.20 -36.65 0.84
C ALA A 168 -25.03 -36.10 1.68
N THR A 169 -24.15 -36.98 2.20
CA THR A 169 -22.96 -36.52 2.95
C THR A 169 -21.99 -35.76 2.04
N GLN A 170 -21.76 -36.23 0.81
CA GLN A 170 -20.94 -35.48 -0.16
C GLN A 170 -21.52 -34.09 -0.47
N GLN A 171 -22.84 -33.99 -0.65
CA GLN A 171 -23.51 -32.70 -0.86
C GLN A 171 -23.39 -31.78 0.35
N LEU A 172 -23.53 -32.30 1.57
CA LEU A 172 -23.35 -31.53 2.80
C LEU A 172 -21.91 -31.03 2.95
N LEU A 173 -20.92 -31.84 2.59
CA LEU A 173 -19.51 -31.44 2.61
C LEU A 173 -19.23 -30.32 1.60
N ALA A 174 -19.70 -30.46 0.36
CA ALA A 174 -19.57 -29.41 -0.65
C ALA A 174 -20.24 -28.10 -0.19
N LYS A 175 -21.46 -28.18 0.37
CA LYS A 175 -22.17 -27.02 0.91
C LYS A 175 -21.43 -26.38 2.09
N LYS A 176 -20.77 -27.19 2.94
CA LYS A 176 -19.94 -26.70 4.05
C LYS A 176 -18.73 -25.93 3.54
N GLU A 177 -18.09 -26.39 2.48
CA GLU A 177 -16.97 -25.67 1.85
C GLU A 177 -17.41 -24.34 1.27
N GLU A 178 -18.56 -24.29 0.59
CA GLU A 178 -19.14 -23.03 0.10
C GLU A 178 -19.44 -22.05 1.24
N LEU A 179 -20.02 -22.53 2.34
CA LEU A 179 -20.31 -21.69 3.51
C LEU A 179 -19.02 -21.15 4.13
N ASN A 180 -17.98 -21.98 4.26
CA ASN A 180 -16.68 -21.53 4.78
C ASN A 180 -16.04 -20.47 3.86
N GLN A 181 -16.18 -20.60 2.54
CA GLN A 181 -15.74 -19.56 1.60
C GLN A 181 -16.55 -18.27 1.74
N ARG A 182 -17.86 -18.36 1.92
CA ARG A 182 -18.72 -17.19 2.14
C ARG A 182 -18.41 -16.50 3.47
N GLU A 183 -18.17 -17.26 4.53
CA GLU A 183 -17.77 -16.75 5.85
C GLU A 183 -16.47 -15.96 5.76
N LYS A 184 -15.44 -16.50 5.10
CA LYS A 184 -14.18 -15.77 4.84
C LYS A 184 -14.40 -14.46 4.08
N LYS A 185 -15.26 -14.46 3.06
CA LYS A 185 -15.61 -13.25 2.30
C LYS A 185 -16.34 -12.21 3.16
N LEU A 186 -17.22 -12.65 4.06
CA LEU A 186 -17.92 -11.78 4.99
C LEU A 186 -16.96 -11.17 6.00
N GLN A 187 -16.09 -11.97 6.62
CA GLN A 187 -15.05 -11.49 7.54
C GLN A 187 -14.14 -10.45 6.86
N GLN A 188 -13.73 -10.70 5.61
CA GLN A 188 -12.95 -9.72 4.84
C GLN A 188 -13.71 -8.42 4.61
N ARG A 189 -15.01 -8.48 4.28
CA ARG A 189 -15.86 -7.29 4.11
C ARG A 189 -16.09 -6.54 5.41
N GLU A 190 -16.26 -7.24 6.53
CA GLU A 190 -16.41 -6.60 7.85
C GLU A 190 -15.16 -5.80 8.20
N VAL A 191 -13.98 -6.41 8.08
CA VAL A 191 -12.69 -5.71 8.28
C VAL A 191 -12.55 -4.52 7.33
N GLN A 192 -12.94 -4.68 6.06
CA GLN A 192 -12.91 -3.57 5.09
C GLN A 192 -13.84 -2.43 5.50
N ASN A 193 -15.07 -2.74 5.91
CA ASN A 193 -16.04 -1.75 6.38
C ASN A 193 -15.56 -1.04 7.66
N GLU A 194 -14.91 -1.76 8.58
CA GLU A 194 -14.30 -1.19 9.79
C GLU A 194 -13.14 -0.25 9.46
N ASN A 195 -12.30 -0.62 8.48
CA ASN A 195 -11.22 0.23 7.99
C ASN A 195 -11.77 1.52 7.35
N GLU A 196 -12.82 1.40 6.54
CA GLU A 196 -13.50 2.55 5.91
C GLU A 196 -14.15 3.45 6.97
N ARG A 197 -14.83 2.88 7.96
CA ARG A 197 -15.39 3.63 9.10
C ARG A 197 -14.30 4.36 9.87
N SER A 198 -13.17 3.68 10.15
CA SER A 198 -12.03 4.28 10.84
C SER A 198 -11.44 5.43 10.04
N LYS A 199 -11.31 5.28 8.72
CA LYS A 199 -10.83 6.32 7.80
C LYS A 199 -11.75 7.55 7.80
N LEU A 200 -13.05 7.34 7.63
CA LEU A 200 -14.04 8.42 7.63
C LEU A 200 -14.10 9.18 8.96
N LEU A 201 -13.84 8.50 10.08
CA LEU A 201 -13.79 9.13 11.40
C LEU A 201 -12.50 9.95 11.62
N LEU A 202 -11.39 9.49 11.06
CA LEU A 202 -10.06 10.07 11.33
C LEU A 202 -9.72 11.23 10.37
N GLU A 203 -10.12 11.15 9.09
CA GLU A 203 -9.82 12.17 8.09
C GLU A 203 -10.33 13.58 8.45
N PRO A 204 -11.61 13.78 8.90
CA PRO A 204 -12.09 15.10 9.29
C PRO A 204 -11.28 15.70 10.45
N LYS A 205 -10.95 14.87 11.44
CA LYS A 205 -10.12 15.28 12.59
C LYS A 205 -8.72 15.68 12.15
N MET A 206 -8.12 14.97 11.18
CA MET A 206 -6.81 15.34 10.64
C MET A 206 -6.87 16.67 9.88
N MET A 207 -7.91 16.89 9.08
CA MET A 207 -8.11 18.16 8.35
C MET A 207 -8.30 19.35 9.30
N GLU A 208 -9.07 19.17 10.38
CA GLU A 208 -9.23 20.19 11.42
C GLU A 208 -7.89 20.47 12.12
N LYS A 209 -7.15 19.42 12.49
CA LYS A 209 -5.82 19.55 13.11
C LYS A 209 -4.85 20.30 12.20
N GLU A 210 -4.87 20.03 10.89
CA GLU A 210 -4.04 20.72 9.90
C GLU A 210 -4.40 22.22 9.79
N LYS A 211 -5.70 22.57 9.81
CA LYS A 211 -6.14 23.97 9.84
C LYS A 211 -5.65 24.69 11.08
N LEU A 212 -5.71 24.04 12.24
CA LEU A 212 -5.21 24.60 13.50
C LEU A 212 -3.70 24.82 13.45
N TYR A 213 -2.92 23.84 12.94
CA TYR A 213 -1.47 24.02 12.78
C TYR A 213 -1.12 25.17 11.85
N LYS A 214 -1.81 25.31 10.71
CA LYS A 214 -1.63 26.47 9.81
C LYS A 214 -1.92 27.78 10.53
N LYS A 215 -2.94 27.82 11.39
CA LYS A 215 -3.29 29.02 12.14
C LYS A 215 -2.25 29.38 13.20
N ILE A 216 -1.70 28.39 13.89
CA ILE A 216 -0.62 28.59 14.88
C ILE A 216 0.59 29.23 14.21
N ILE A 217 1.05 28.69 13.08
CA ILE A 217 2.20 29.23 12.34
C ILE A 217 1.93 30.67 11.86
N GLU A 218 0.71 30.95 11.37
CA GLU A 218 0.32 32.30 10.98
C GLU A 218 0.38 33.29 12.16
N LEU A 219 -0.07 32.86 13.35
CA LEU A 219 -0.05 33.66 14.56
C LEU A 219 1.37 33.87 15.10
N GLU A 220 2.22 32.85 15.05
CA GLU A 220 3.64 32.95 15.41
C GLU A 220 4.35 33.99 14.54
N ASN A 221 4.17 33.94 13.22
CA ASN A 221 4.75 34.94 12.31
C ASN A 221 4.26 36.37 12.58
N LYS A 222 2.98 36.53 12.94
CA LYS A 222 2.42 37.84 13.32
C LYS A 222 2.99 38.34 14.63
N LEU A 223 3.20 37.45 15.59
CA LEU A 223 3.82 37.78 16.86
C LEU A 223 5.27 38.23 16.66
N ASP A 224 6.05 37.52 15.85
CA ASP A 224 7.43 37.88 15.51
C ASP A 224 7.49 39.24 14.82
N ALA A 225 6.58 39.50 13.87
CA ALA A 225 6.48 40.80 13.20
C ALA A 225 6.11 41.94 14.17
N LYS A 226 5.20 41.69 15.11
CA LYS A 226 4.85 42.66 16.16
C LYS A 226 6.05 42.98 17.04
N GLN A 227 6.77 41.95 17.51
CA GLN A 227 7.96 42.12 18.35
C GLN A 227 9.06 42.91 17.62
N ALA A 228 9.24 42.72 16.31
CA ALA A 228 10.19 43.50 15.52
C ALA A 228 9.82 45.00 15.46
N LEU A 229 8.55 45.33 15.24
CA LEU A 229 8.07 46.72 15.22
C LEU A 229 8.13 47.39 16.60
N GLU A 230 7.87 46.63 17.67
CA GLU A 230 7.97 47.11 19.05
C GLU A 230 9.41 47.50 19.40
N LEU A 231 10.39 46.67 19.02
CA LEU A 231 11.82 46.98 19.16
C LEU A 231 12.23 48.23 18.36
N GLU A 232 11.73 48.38 17.14
CA GLU A 232 11.99 49.57 16.32
C GLU A 232 11.42 50.84 16.95
N THR A 233 10.21 50.75 17.50
CA THR A 233 9.55 51.86 18.21
C THR A 233 10.35 52.28 19.44
N GLU A 234 10.81 51.34 20.26
CA GLU A 234 11.67 51.62 21.42
C GLU A 234 13.04 52.20 21.02
N CYS A 235 13.60 51.75 19.90
CA CYS A 235 14.83 52.33 19.36
C CYS A 235 14.62 53.79 18.95
N MET A 236 13.51 54.10 18.27
CA MET A 236 13.16 55.47 17.89
C MET A 236 12.89 56.36 19.11
N LYS A 237 12.19 55.87 20.14
CA LYS A 237 11.99 56.58 21.40
C LYS A 237 13.31 56.94 22.07
N SER A 238 14.22 55.97 22.16
CA SER A 238 15.55 56.16 22.73
C SER A 238 16.35 57.21 21.95
N ALA A 239 16.32 57.17 20.61
CA ALA A 239 16.97 58.16 19.76
C ALA A 239 16.39 59.58 19.98
N LEU A 240 15.06 59.72 20.04
CA LEU A 240 14.40 60.99 20.32
C LEU A 240 14.72 61.54 21.71
N GLN A 241 14.90 60.68 22.71
CA GLN A 241 15.31 61.09 24.06
C GLN A 241 16.75 61.62 24.06
N VAL A 242 17.68 60.94 23.38
CA VAL A 242 19.07 61.42 23.22
C VAL A 242 19.10 62.76 22.48
N MET A 243 18.35 62.88 21.38
CA MET A 243 18.24 64.14 20.62
C MET A 243 17.66 65.28 21.46
N LYS A 244 16.70 65.01 22.36
CA LYS A 244 16.15 66.02 23.27
C LYS A 244 17.23 66.62 24.17
N HIS A 245 18.11 65.78 24.72
CA HIS A 245 19.21 66.26 25.58
C HIS A 245 20.30 67.03 24.81
N LEU A 246 20.39 66.85 23.49
CA LEU A 246 21.32 67.58 22.62
C LEU A 246 20.71 68.87 22.02
N GLY A 247 19.37 69.03 22.06
CA GLY A 247 18.62 70.08 21.38
C GLY A 247 18.21 71.28 22.23
N GLU A 248 18.72 71.41 23.46
CA GLU A 248 18.46 72.59 24.32
C GLU A 248 19.07 73.89 23.75
N GLU A 249 19.83 73.83 22.64
CA GLU A 249 20.39 74.98 21.90
C GLU A 249 20.01 75.07 20.40
N GLY A 250 19.04 74.26 19.90
CA GLY A 250 18.75 74.12 18.45
C GLY A 250 17.56 74.90 17.87
N ASP A 251 17.58 75.05 16.52
CA ASP A 251 16.63 75.78 15.65
C ASP A 251 15.14 75.38 15.82
N LEU A 252 14.27 76.39 15.90
CA LEU A 252 12.86 76.29 16.31
C LEU A 252 12.02 75.41 15.36
N ASP A 253 12.38 75.40 14.07
CA ASP A 253 11.65 74.69 13.02
C ASP A 253 11.85 73.16 13.08
N VAL A 254 13.03 72.73 13.55
CA VAL A 254 13.34 71.31 13.81
C VAL A 254 12.58 70.83 15.05
N LYS A 255 12.45 71.69 16.07
CA LYS A 255 11.70 71.41 17.29
C LYS A 255 10.22 71.19 17.02
N ASN A 256 9.61 72.04 16.20
CA ASN A 256 8.20 71.89 15.79
C ASN A 256 7.93 70.56 15.06
N LYS A 257 8.85 70.12 14.19
CA LYS A 257 8.74 68.82 13.50
C LYS A 257 8.89 67.64 14.46
N ILE A 258 9.82 67.72 15.41
CA ILE A 258 10.00 66.70 16.46
C ILE A 258 8.73 66.60 17.33
N ASP A 259 8.13 67.73 17.70
CA ASP A 259 6.91 67.75 18.49
C ASP A 259 5.70 67.22 17.70
N THR A 260 5.63 67.46 16.39
CA THR A 260 4.59 66.88 15.51
C THR A 260 4.71 65.35 15.44
N VAL A 261 5.90 64.82 15.15
CA VAL A 261 6.14 63.36 15.08
C VAL A 261 5.86 62.69 16.44
N ARG A 262 6.16 63.35 17.56
CA ARG A 262 5.82 62.85 18.90
C ARG A 262 4.32 62.71 19.12
N GLN A 263 3.55 63.70 18.68
CA GLN A 263 2.10 63.67 18.84
C GLN A 263 1.48 62.55 18.00
N GLU A 264 1.92 62.37 16.75
CA GLU A 264 1.50 61.27 15.89
C GLU A 264 1.87 59.88 16.47
N LEU A 265 3.07 59.75 17.04
CA LEU A 265 3.50 58.51 17.69
C LEU A 265 2.59 58.18 18.89
N LYS A 266 2.27 59.18 19.71
CA LYS A 266 1.41 59.02 20.88
C LYS A 266 -0.01 58.60 20.49
N GLU A 267 -0.59 59.20 19.45
CA GLU A 267 -1.90 58.81 18.92
C GLU A 267 -1.89 57.36 18.42
N LYS A 268 -0.81 56.93 17.75
CA LYS A 268 -0.65 55.53 17.30
C LYS A 268 -0.50 54.52 18.44
N GLU A 269 0.16 54.89 19.53
CA GLU A 269 0.24 54.06 20.74
C GLU A 269 -1.12 53.88 21.42
N GLU A 270 -1.92 54.95 21.49
CA GLU A 270 -3.27 54.91 22.04
C GLU A 270 -4.20 54.05 21.18
N GLU A 271 -4.12 54.16 19.85
CA GLU A 271 -4.83 53.27 18.90
C GLU A 271 -4.43 51.80 19.08
N LEU A 272 -3.14 51.51 19.22
CA LEU A 272 -2.63 50.16 19.42
C LEU A 272 -3.17 49.55 20.72
N ASN A 273 -3.13 50.30 21.83
CA ASN A 273 -3.72 49.86 23.09
C ASN A 273 -5.22 49.56 22.95
N GLY A 274 -5.97 50.43 22.26
CA GLY A 274 -7.39 50.19 22.01
C GLY A 274 -7.66 48.92 21.20
N LEU A 275 -6.81 48.62 20.22
CA LEU A 275 -6.88 47.37 19.44
C LEU A 275 -6.54 46.14 20.30
N GLU A 276 -5.57 46.24 21.21
CA GLU A 276 -5.21 45.17 22.13
C GLU A 276 -6.33 44.85 23.13
N GLU A 277 -6.95 45.88 23.71
CA GLU A 277 -8.12 45.74 24.59
C GLU A 277 -9.29 45.07 23.87
N LEU A 278 -9.59 45.51 22.64
CA LEU A 278 -10.63 44.93 21.82
C LEU A 278 -10.34 43.47 21.49
N ASN A 279 -9.09 43.13 21.18
CA ASN A 279 -8.67 41.76 20.91
C ASN A 279 -8.83 40.85 22.14
N GLN A 280 -8.43 41.32 23.33
CA GLN A 280 -8.65 40.59 24.58
C GLN A 280 -10.16 40.36 24.86
N ALA A 281 -10.98 41.38 24.62
CA ALA A 281 -12.44 41.26 24.77
C ALA A 281 -13.04 40.23 23.79
N LEU A 282 -12.56 40.19 22.55
CA LEU A 282 -12.98 39.19 21.55
C LEU A 282 -12.60 37.77 21.99
N ILE A 283 -11.39 37.56 22.50
CA ILE A 283 -10.95 36.26 23.02
C ILE A 283 -11.88 35.79 24.15
N ILE A 284 -12.19 36.66 25.11
CA ILE A 284 -13.11 36.34 26.22
C ILE A 284 -14.51 35.98 25.68
N LYS A 285 -14.99 36.71 24.68
CA LYS A 285 -16.32 36.48 24.08
C LYS A 285 -16.37 35.16 23.29
N GLU A 286 -15.34 34.84 22.53
CA GLU A 286 -15.19 33.57 21.83
C GLU A 286 -15.21 32.39 22.82
N HIS A 287 -14.44 32.47 23.90
CA HIS A 287 -14.45 31.44 24.95
C HIS A 287 -15.84 31.25 25.56
N LYS A 288 -16.51 32.33 25.95
CA LYS A 288 -17.88 32.27 26.48
C LYS A 288 -18.86 31.64 25.50
N SER A 289 -18.84 32.06 24.23
CA SER A 289 -19.74 31.50 23.21
C SER A 289 -19.44 30.03 22.91
N ASN A 290 -18.17 29.62 22.96
CA ASN A 290 -17.79 28.22 22.81
C ASN A 290 -18.24 27.38 24.00
N ASP A 291 -18.17 27.90 25.23
CA ASP A 291 -18.68 27.24 26.43
C ASP A 291 -20.21 27.05 26.35
N GLU A 292 -20.94 28.09 25.93
CA GLU A 292 -22.39 28.04 25.67
C GLU A 292 -22.73 26.98 24.60
N LEU A 293 -21.96 26.90 23.51
CA LEU A 293 -22.13 25.87 22.47
C LEU A 293 -21.85 24.46 22.99
N GLN A 294 -20.85 24.29 23.84
CA GLN A 294 -20.54 23.00 24.45
C GLN A 294 -21.64 22.57 25.44
N GLU A 295 -22.19 23.50 26.21
CA GLU A 295 -23.32 23.27 27.11
C GLU A 295 -24.57 22.83 26.32
N ALA A 296 -24.97 23.60 25.29
CA ALA A 296 -26.10 23.25 24.44
C ALA A 296 -25.94 21.88 23.75
N ARG A 297 -24.72 21.50 23.35
CA ARG A 297 -24.43 20.16 22.83
C ARG A 297 -24.65 19.08 23.88
N LYS A 298 -24.17 19.27 25.11
CA LYS A 298 -24.36 18.31 26.21
C LYS A 298 -25.84 18.12 26.50
N ASP A 299 -26.63 19.19 26.50
CA ASP A 299 -28.07 19.14 26.72
C ASP A 299 -28.77 18.33 25.63
N LEU A 300 -28.44 18.55 24.35
CA LEU A 300 -28.97 17.76 23.23
C LEU A 300 -28.64 16.27 23.35
N PHE A 301 -27.44 15.92 23.81
CA PHE A 301 -27.09 14.51 24.07
C PHE A 301 -27.89 13.92 25.24
N SER A 302 -28.13 14.69 26.30
CA SER A 302 -28.88 14.24 27.47
C SER A 302 -30.39 14.06 27.22
N VAL A 303 -30.96 14.82 26.28
CA VAL A 303 -32.38 14.74 25.90
C VAL A 303 -32.64 13.62 24.89
N SER A 304 -31.61 13.12 24.20
CA SER A 304 -31.73 12.10 23.15
C SER A 304 -31.52 10.65 23.64
N THR A 305 -31.31 10.44 24.94
CA THR A 305 -31.23 9.13 25.63
C THR A 305 -32.40 8.94 26.57
#